data_AF-A0A2D6L8C8-F1
#
_entry.id   AF-A0A2D6L8C8-F1
#
_cell.length_a   1.000
_cell.length_b   1.000
_cell.length_c   1.000
_cell.angle_alpha   90.00
_cell.angle_beta   90.00
_cell.angle_gamma   90.00
#
_symmetry.space_group_name_H-M   'P 1'
#
loop_
_entity.id
_entity.type
_entity.pdbx_description
1 polymer ?
#
loop_
_entity_poly.entity_id
_entity_poly.type
_entity_poly.pdbx_seq_one_letter_code
_entity_poly.pdbx_strand_id
1 'polypeptide(L)'
;MHGFIANILASIVKTKDRFLTALMHGAHKRRYSDRDALVGIIVDTKNTSYAAATLIRAPDLSTFHSDVLVDVIVKAGDVHGAAATLMGTPNLSDKNRNNLLNIIIKVGDKRYAKVVRACAPNLSADNRDALEIIANG
;
A
#
# COMPACT_ATOMS: atom_id res chain seq x y z
N MET A 1 -14.76 -27.86 -19.74
CA MET A 1 -13.92 -28.06 -18.54
C MET A 1 -13.17 -26.81 -18.05
N HIS A 2 -13.03 -25.73 -18.83
CA HIS A 2 -12.33 -24.51 -18.40
C HIS A 2 -13.07 -23.68 -17.32
N GLY A 3 -14.41 -23.72 -17.27
CA GLY A 3 -15.20 -22.93 -16.31
C GLY A 3 -15.18 -23.44 -14.87
N PHE A 4 -14.95 -24.74 -14.65
CA PHE A 4 -14.96 -25.34 -13.30
C PHE A 4 -13.70 -24.99 -12.51
N ILE A 5 -12.53 -25.08 -13.15
CA ILE A 5 -11.25 -24.70 -12.55
C ILE A 5 -11.21 -23.18 -12.28
N ALA A 6 -11.72 -22.36 -13.21
CA ALA A 6 -11.83 -20.91 -13.01
C ALA A 6 -12.75 -20.55 -11.82
N ASN A 7 -13.88 -21.26 -11.65
CA ASN A 7 -14.78 -21.05 -10.51
C ASN A 7 -14.17 -21.50 -9.18
N ILE A 8 -13.41 -22.60 -9.16
CA ILE A 8 -12.68 -23.05 -7.96
C ILE A 8 -11.61 -22.02 -7.58
N LEU A 9 -10.82 -21.56 -8.55
CA LEU A 9 -9.79 -20.53 -8.33
C LEU A 9 -10.42 -19.23 -7.82
N ALA A 10 -11.52 -18.77 -8.42
CA ALA A 10 -12.25 -17.58 -7.96
C ALA A 10 -12.80 -17.76 -6.54
N SER A 11 -13.29 -18.95 -6.19
CA SER A 11 -13.79 -19.24 -4.84
C SER A 11 -12.68 -19.31 -3.79
N ILE A 12 -11.50 -19.82 -4.15
CA ILE A 12 -10.32 -19.84 -3.28
C ILE A 12 -9.81 -18.41 -3.04
N VAL A 13 -9.70 -17.60 -4.09
CA VAL A 13 -9.31 -16.19 -4.00
C VAL A 13 -10.31 -15.42 -3.12
N LYS A 14 -11.62 -15.60 -3.34
CA LYS A 14 -12.67 -14.94 -2.55
C LYS A 14 -12.63 -15.33 -1.08
N THR A 15 -12.30 -16.58 -0.78
CA THR A 15 -12.15 -17.05 0.60
C THR A 15 -10.91 -16.45 1.27
N LYS A 16 -9.79 -16.35 0.54
CA LYS A 16 -8.56 -15.70 1.02
C LYS A 16 -8.79 -14.21 1.31
N ASP A 17 -9.45 -13.48 0.43
CA ASP A 17 -9.78 -12.06 0.63
C ASP A 17 -10.72 -11.85 1.83
N ARG A 18 -11.73 -12.71 1.99
CA ARG A 18 -12.62 -12.65 3.16
C ARG A 18 -11.87 -12.93 4.46
N PHE A 19 -10.96 -13.90 4.45
CA PHE A 19 -10.13 -14.23 5.60
C PHE A 19 -9.17 -13.08 5.95
N LEU A 20 -8.50 -12.49 4.97
CA LEU A 20 -7.63 -11.32 5.14
C LEU A 20 -8.41 -10.11 5.67
N THR A 21 -9.59 -9.84 5.11
CA THR A 21 -10.45 -8.74 5.56
C THR A 21 -10.94 -8.92 7.00
N ALA A 22 -11.27 -10.15 7.39
CA ALA A 22 -11.66 -10.49 8.76
C ALA A 22 -10.48 -10.40 9.73
N LEU A 23 -9.30 -10.87 9.32
CA LEU A 23 -8.06 -10.74 10.08
C LEU A 23 -7.68 -9.28 10.28
N MET A 24 -7.77 -8.43 9.26
CA MET A 24 -7.56 -6.99 9.42
C MET A 24 -8.49 -6.41 10.47
N HIS A 25 -9.80 -6.68 10.38
CA HIS A 25 -10.76 -6.19 11.38
C HIS A 25 -10.49 -6.69 12.80
N GLY A 26 -9.96 -7.90 12.95
CA GLY A 26 -9.55 -8.48 14.23
C GLY A 26 -8.25 -7.87 14.78
N ALA A 27 -7.22 -7.77 13.94
CA ALA A 27 -5.88 -7.28 14.28
C ALA A 27 -5.87 -5.78 14.62
N HIS A 28 -6.78 -4.99 14.05
CA HIS A 28 -6.97 -3.60 14.47
C HIS A 28 -7.62 -3.47 15.87
N LYS A 29 -8.24 -4.52 16.41
CA LYS A 29 -8.98 -4.52 17.68
C LYS A 29 -8.32 -5.34 18.81
N ARG A 30 -7.24 -6.09 18.55
CA ARG A 30 -6.60 -7.00 19.53
C ARG A 30 -5.05 -6.96 19.47
N ARG A 31 -4.42 -7.68 20.40
CA ARG A 31 -3.00 -7.67 20.83
C ARG A 31 -1.98 -7.72 19.67
N TYR A 32 -0.76 -7.22 19.95
CA TYR A 32 0.41 -7.19 19.05
C TYR A 32 0.65 -8.46 18.20
N SER A 33 0.42 -9.65 18.75
CA SER A 33 0.62 -10.94 18.05
C SER A 33 -0.21 -11.10 16.76
N ASP A 34 -1.39 -10.47 16.70
CA ASP A 34 -2.28 -10.58 15.54
C ASP A 34 -1.81 -9.67 14.38
N ARG A 35 -1.02 -8.62 14.69
CA ARG A 35 -0.45 -7.71 13.69
C ARG A 35 0.73 -8.34 12.96
N ASP A 36 1.61 -9.03 13.67
CA ASP A 36 2.77 -9.71 13.07
C ASP A 36 2.30 -10.81 12.10
N ALA A 37 1.29 -11.58 12.50
CA ALA A 37 0.68 -12.60 11.65
C ALA A 37 0.03 -11.99 10.40
N LEU A 38 -0.71 -10.87 10.55
CA LEU A 38 -1.30 -10.15 9.41
C LEU A 38 -0.23 -9.64 8.45
N VAL A 39 0.82 -8.99 8.96
CA VAL A 39 1.94 -8.50 8.15
C VAL A 39 2.62 -9.64 7.42
N GLY A 40 2.90 -10.75 8.12
CA GLY A 40 3.45 -11.97 7.53
C GLY A 40 2.63 -12.48 6.35
N ILE A 41 1.31 -12.61 6.51
CA ILE A 41 0.42 -13.07 5.44
C ILE A 41 0.42 -12.08 4.26
N ILE A 42 0.39 -10.77 4.52
CA ILE A 42 0.41 -9.76 3.46
C ILE A 42 1.71 -9.85 2.64
N VAL A 43 2.85 -10.02 3.32
CA VAL A 43 4.17 -10.19 2.70
C VAL A 43 4.22 -11.47 1.87
N ASP A 44 3.79 -12.59 2.43
CA ASP A 44 3.80 -13.90 1.76
C ASP A 44 2.90 -13.91 0.51
N THR A 45 1.73 -13.27 0.62
CA THR A 45 0.78 -13.16 -0.50
C THR A 45 1.13 -12.04 -1.48
N LYS A 46 2.09 -11.18 -1.14
CA LYS A 46 2.46 -9.96 -1.89
C LYS A 46 1.26 -9.07 -2.22
N ASN A 47 0.29 -8.99 -1.30
CA ASN A 47 -0.96 -8.29 -1.55
C ASN A 47 -0.80 -6.78 -1.27
N THR A 48 -0.56 -6.01 -2.34
CA THR A 48 -0.32 -4.56 -2.25
C THR A 48 -1.53 -3.78 -1.75
N SER A 49 -2.74 -4.20 -2.09
CA SER A 49 -3.98 -3.57 -1.63
C SER A 49 -4.13 -3.68 -0.12
N TYR A 50 -3.86 -4.87 0.44
CA TYR A 50 -3.86 -5.04 1.89
C TYR A 50 -2.66 -4.39 2.58
N ALA A 51 -1.49 -4.34 1.94
CA ALA A 51 -0.36 -3.59 2.47
C ALA A 51 -0.69 -2.10 2.61
N ALA A 52 -1.23 -1.49 1.56
CA ALA A 52 -1.66 -0.09 1.57
C ALA A 52 -2.78 0.14 2.59
N ALA A 53 -3.81 -0.69 2.60
CA ALA A 53 -4.91 -0.56 3.55
C ALA A 53 -4.46 -0.69 5.02
N THR A 54 -3.49 -1.58 5.29
CA THR A 54 -2.94 -1.78 6.64
C THR A 54 -2.14 -0.56 7.08
N LEU A 55 -1.28 -0.01 6.21
CA LEU A 55 -0.52 1.23 6.47
C LEU A 55 -1.43 2.45 6.74
N ILE A 56 -2.58 2.53 6.07
CA ILE A 56 -3.53 3.64 6.26
C ILE A 56 -4.33 3.47 7.56
N ARG A 57 -4.74 2.24 7.88
CA ARG A 57 -5.64 1.96 9.01
C ARG A 57 -4.95 1.66 10.34
N ALA A 58 -3.65 1.36 10.33
CA ALA A 58 -2.84 1.16 11.53
C ALA A 58 -1.70 2.20 11.60
N PRO A 59 -2.01 3.45 12.02
CA PRO A 59 -1.01 4.53 12.11
C PRO A 59 0.03 4.30 13.22
N ASP A 60 -0.20 3.33 14.10
CA ASP A 60 0.64 2.93 15.23
C ASP A 60 1.48 1.66 14.94
N LEU A 61 1.64 1.30 13.67
CA LEU A 61 2.57 0.24 13.28
C LEU A 61 4.01 0.61 13.70
N SER A 62 4.76 -0.40 14.12
CA SER A 62 6.20 -0.24 14.30
C SER A 62 6.86 0.15 12.98
N THR A 63 7.96 0.90 13.04
CA THR A 63 8.75 1.27 11.86
C THR A 63 9.11 0.03 11.03
N PHE A 64 9.45 -1.08 11.70
CA PHE A 64 9.74 -2.35 11.04
C PHE A 64 8.57 -2.86 10.19
N HIS A 65 7.35 -2.93 10.74
CA HIS A 65 6.19 -3.39 9.98
C HIS A 65 5.82 -2.42 8.86
N SER A 66 5.93 -1.11 9.12
CA SER A 66 5.69 -0.09 8.10
C SER A 66 6.64 -0.26 6.92
N ASP A 67 7.94 -0.40 7.18
CA ASP A 67 8.97 -0.62 6.16
C ASP A 67 8.71 -1.89 5.33
N VAL A 68 8.34 -2.99 5.99
CA VAL A 68 8.05 -4.27 5.33
C VAL A 68 6.82 -4.16 4.42
N LEU A 69 5.74 -3.52 4.87
CA LEU A 69 4.54 -3.34 4.06
C LEU A 69 4.78 -2.38 2.88
N VAL A 70 5.58 -1.32 3.09
CA VAL A 70 5.98 -0.42 2.00
C VAL A 70 6.82 -1.18 0.96
N ASP A 71 7.75 -2.03 1.40
CA ASP A 71 8.58 -2.83 0.50
C ASP A 71 7.75 -3.76 -0.39
N VAL A 72 6.63 -4.32 0.11
CA VAL A 72 5.67 -5.09 -0.72
C VAL A 72 5.13 -4.24 -1.88
N ILE A 73 4.69 -3.00 -1.59
CA ILE A 73 4.15 -2.08 -2.61
C ILE A 73 5.25 -1.68 -3.60
N VAL A 74 6.44 -1.35 -3.09
CA VAL A 74 7.58 -0.91 -3.91
C VAL A 74 8.06 -2.01 -4.85
N LYS A 75 8.23 -3.24 -4.35
CA LYS A 75 8.66 -4.38 -5.17
C LYS A 75 7.65 -4.76 -6.23
N ALA A 76 6.36 -4.59 -5.96
CA ALA A 76 5.31 -4.82 -6.95
C ALA A 76 5.21 -3.70 -7.99
N GLY A 77 5.78 -2.51 -7.71
CA GLY A 77 5.62 -1.33 -8.57
C GLY A 77 4.18 -0.84 -8.65
N ASP A 78 3.36 -1.11 -7.64
CA ASP A 78 1.94 -0.77 -7.64
C ASP A 78 1.74 0.74 -7.42
N VAL A 79 1.53 1.47 -8.51
CA VAL A 79 1.29 2.92 -8.51
C VAL A 79 0.04 3.31 -7.73
N HIS A 80 -1.01 2.47 -7.76
CA HIS A 80 -2.24 2.77 -7.05
C HIS A 80 -2.05 2.59 -5.54
N GLY A 81 -1.44 1.47 -5.13
CA GLY A 81 -1.03 1.23 -3.75
C GLY A 81 -0.11 2.34 -3.24
N ALA A 82 0.87 2.75 -4.04
CA ALA A 82 1.81 3.81 -3.68
C ALA A 82 1.12 5.16 -3.47
N ALA A 83 0.24 5.56 -4.39
CA ALA A 83 -0.53 6.79 -4.26
C ALA A 83 -1.45 6.75 -3.04
N ALA A 84 -2.17 5.63 -2.83
CA ALA A 84 -3.06 5.46 -1.69
C ALA A 84 -2.31 5.56 -0.36
N THR A 85 -1.17 4.89 -0.22
CA THR A 85 -0.33 4.96 0.97
C THR A 85 0.22 6.36 1.22
N LEU A 86 0.72 7.04 0.18
CA LEU A 86 1.22 8.41 0.32
C LEU A 86 0.15 9.38 0.79
N MET A 87 -1.09 9.23 0.34
CA MET A 87 -2.21 10.08 0.75
C MET A 87 -2.76 9.75 2.13
N GLY A 88 -2.77 8.46 2.50
CA GLY A 88 -3.46 7.98 3.70
C GLY A 88 -2.57 7.74 4.91
N THR A 89 -1.24 7.77 4.78
CA THR A 89 -0.31 7.47 5.89
C THR A 89 0.59 8.66 6.20
N PRO A 90 0.23 9.54 7.16
CA PRO A 90 0.98 10.76 7.45
C PRO A 90 2.35 10.53 8.10
N ASN A 91 2.51 9.41 8.81
CA ASN A 91 3.69 9.11 9.63
C ASN A 91 4.73 8.22 8.92
N LEU A 92 4.79 8.26 7.59
CA LEU A 92 5.82 7.54 6.84
C LEU A 92 7.21 8.14 7.12
N SER A 93 8.22 7.28 7.24
CA SER A 93 9.61 7.72 7.19
C SER A 93 9.92 8.37 5.84
N ASP A 94 10.87 9.30 5.80
CA ASP A 94 11.24 9.99 4.55
C ASP A 94 11.73 8.99 3.49
N LYS A 95 12.45 7.94 3.92
CA LYS A 95 12.86 6.81 3.07
C LYS A 95 11.65 6.17 2.38
N ASN A 96 10.61 5.79 3.14
CA ASN A 96 9.43 5.14 2.59
C ASN A 96 8.64 6.08 1.68
N ARG A 97 8.50 7.35 2.10
CA ARG A 97 7.84 8.38 1.30
C ARG A 97 8.52 8.53 -0.06
N ASN A 98 9.85 8.65 -0.08
CA ASN A 98 10.63 8.78 -1.31
C ASN A 98 10.56 7.53 -2.18
N ASN A 99 10.61 6.33 -1.59
CA ASN A 99 10.47 5.08 -2.34
C ASN A 99 9.12 4.96 -3.04
N LEU A 100 8.02 5.29 -2.36
CA LEU A 100 6.68 5.28 -2.95
C LEU A 100 6.52 6.37 -4.02
N LEU A 101 7.07 7.57 -3.76
CA LEU A 101 7.03 8.68 -4.71
C LEU A 101 7.77 8.34 -6.01
N ASN A 102 8.90 7.66 -5.92
CA ASN A 102 9.67 7.21 -7.07
C ASN A 102 8.86 6.28 -8.00
N ILE A 103 7.88 5.52 -7.48
CA ILE A 103 6.98 4.71 -8.31
C ILE A 103 6.10 5.63 -9.15
N ILE A 104 5.48 6.63 -8.51
CA ILE A 104 4.62 7.61 -9.19
C ILE A 104 5.40 8.36 -10.26
N ILE A 105 6.61 8.81 -9.92
CA ILE A 105 7.50 9.52 -10.85
C ILE A 105 7.86 8.65 -12.05
N LYS A 106 8.24 7.39 -11.81
CA LYS A 106 8.59 6.44 -12.88
C LYS A 106 7.44 6.15 -13.83
N VAL A 107 6.22 6.05 -13.30
CA VAL A 107 5.02 5.85 -14.14
C VAL A 107 4.70 7.11 -14.95
N GLY A 108 4.96 8.30 -14.40
CA GLY A 108 4.79 9.56 -15.11
C GLY A 108 3.33 9.93 -15.39
N ASP A 109 2.38 9.29 -14.69
CA ASP A 109 0.95 9.58 -14.88
C ASP A 109 0.57 10.90 -14.20
N LYS A 110 0.16 11.87 -15.02
CA LYS A 110 -0.24 13.22 -14.59
C LYS A 110 -1.36 13.21 -13.55
N ARG A 111 -2.30 12.27 -13.63
CA ARG A 111 -3.43 12.16 -12.68
C ARG A 111 -2.92 11.75 -11.31
N TYR A 112 -2.08 10.72 -11.24
CA TYR A 112 -1.48 10.30 -9.97
C TYR A 112 -0.57 11.40 -9.41
N ALA A 113 0.24 12.07 -10.25
CA ALA A 113 1.09 13.17 -9.81
C ALA A 113 0.30 14.33 -9.19
N LYS A 114 -0.80 14.76 -9.84
CA LYS A 114 -1.70 15.81 -9.32
C LYS A 114 -2.35 15.41 -8.00
N VAL A 115 -2.90 14.20 -7.94
CA VAL A 115 -3.61 13.69 -6.76
C VAL A 115 -2.66 13.55 -5.58
N VAL A 116 -1.49 12.94 -5.78
CA VAL A 116 -0.49 12.78 -4.72
C VAL A 116 0.05 14.13 -4.26
N ARG A 117 0.35 15.07 -5.17
CA ARG A 117 0.81 16.42 -4.78
C ARG A 117 -0.21 17.16 -3.92
N ALA A 118 -1.50 17.05 -4.26
CA ALA A 118 -2.57 17.75 -3.55
C ALA A 118 -2.93 17.11 -2.21
N CYS A 119 -2.86 15.77 -2.12
CA CYS A 119 -3.44 15.03 -0.99
C CYS A 119 -2.41 14.34 -0.09
N ALA A 120 -1.15 14.17 -0.52
CA ALA A 120 -0.14 13.52 0.31
C ALA A 120 0.40 14.48 1.39
N PRO A 121 0.20 14.17 2.68
CA PRO A 121 0.80 14.94 3.76
C PRO A 121 2.33 14.83 3.73
N ASN A 122 3.00 15.85 4.28
CA ASN A 122 4.43 15.81 4.60
C ASN A 122 5.38 15.55 3.40
N LEU A 123 4.96 15.85 2.17
CA LEU A 123 5.90 15.91 1.03
C LEU A 123 6.93 17.02 1.26
N SER A 124 8.22 16.71 1.01
CA SER A 124 9.27 17.73 0.94
C SER A 124 9.05 18.67 -0.25
N ALA A 125 9.71 19.83 -0.25
CA ALA A 125 9.66 20.77 -1.37
C ALA A 125 10.09 20.09 -2.68
N ASP A 126 11.25 19.43 -2.68
CA ASP A 126 11.78 18.71 -3.84
C ASP A 126 10.78 17.67 -4.40
N ASN A 127 10.09 16.93 -3.52
CA ASN A 127 9.10 15.94 -3.95
C ASN A 127 7.86 16.60 -4.56
N ARG A 128 7.44 17.76 -4.05
CA ARG A 128 6.31 18.53 -4.61
C ARG A 128 6.68 19.07 -6.00
N ASP A 129 7.90 19.58 -6.15
CA ASP A 129 8.39 20.13 -7.41
C ASP A 129 8.53 19.04 -8.48
N ALA A 130 9.07 17.87 -8.10
CA ALA A 130 9.15 16.71 -8.99
C ALA A 130 7.76 16.27 -9.49
N LEU A 131 6.76 16.25 -8.61
CA LEU A 131 5.38 15.94 -9.00
C LEU A 131 4.74 17.05 -9.84
N GLU A 132 5.09 18.32 -9.61
CA GLU A 132 4.60 19.46 -10.38
C GLU A 132 5.06 19.42 -11.83
N ILE A 133 6.33 19.09 -12.07
CA ILE A 133 6.89 18.91 -13.41
C ILE A 133 6.09 17.85 -14.19
N ILE A 134 5.78 16.72 -13.55
CA ILE A 134 5.01 15.63 -14.19
C ILE A 134 3.54 16.01 -14.37
N ALA A 135 2.95 16.73 -13.41
CA ALA A 135 1.56 17.15 -13.49
C ALA A 135 1.28 18.13 -14.64
N ASN A 136 2.28 18.93 -15.02
CA ASN A 136 2.16 20.05 -15.96
C ASN A 136 2.87 19.85 -17.30
N GLY A 137 3.92 19.02 -17.39
CA GLY A 137 4.49 18.55 -18.66
C GLY A 137 3.55 17.55 -19.29
#